data_AF-A0A2T5LNY7-F1
#
_entry.id   AF-A0A2T5LNY7-F1
#
_cell.length_a   1.000
_cell.length_b   1.000
_cell.length_c   1.000
_cell.angle_alpha   90.00
_cell.angle_beta   90.00
_cell.angle_gamma   90.00
#
_symmetry.space_group_name_H-M   'P 1'
#
loop_
_entity.id
_entity.type
_entity.pdbx_description
1 polymer ?
#
loop_
_entity_poly.entity_id
_entity_poly.type
_entity_poly.pdbx_seq_one_letter_code
_entity_poly.pdbx_strand_id
1 'polypeptide(L)'
;VIIHYAGHGMELRGRFHLVDRRVNGRTCDAMRYMLDLASEEEYDLRDVSNVDVLFVLDCSYSITYGNTIVEIISATARDNPRTNSPPATTFTNKILDEARRRHGDGHEYIEIANLVETLKAQGTGVISPTHCLKIGAASVCIPLTGVTAIDPTIIPPSLRAVF
;
A
#
# COMPACT_ATOMS: atom_id res chain seq x y z
N VAL A 1 7.15 -8.84 3.30
CA VAL A 1 5.80 -9.22 3.78
C VAL A 1 4.78 -8.32 3.10
N ILE A 2 3.67 -8.88 2.58
CA ILE A 2 2.58 -8.09 2.00
C ILE A 2 1.34 -8.29 2.87
N ILE A 3 0.75 -7.19 3.32
CA ILE A 3 -0.47 -7.17 4.12
C ILE A 3 -1.54 -6.46 3.29
N HIS A 4 -2.55 -7.21 2.87
CA HIS A 4 -3.68 -6.70 2.08
C HIS A 4 -4.95 -6.68 2.92
N TYR A 5 -5.64 -5.54 2.91
CA TYR A 5 -6.97 -5.41 3.49
C TYR A 5 -7.93 -4.80 2.46
N ALA A 6 -9.05 -5.48 2.23
CA ALA A 6 -10.16 -4.97 1.43
C ALA A 6 -11.44 -4.95 2.27
N GLY A 7 -12.04 -3.78 2.44
CA GLY A 7 -13.19 -3.64 3.31
C GLY A 7 -13.52 -2.21 3.69
N HIS A 8 -14.10 -2.05 4.88
CA HIS A 8 -14.50 -0.74 5.38
C HIS A 8 -13.52 -0.24 6.41
N GLY A 9 -12.91 0.90 6.09
CA GLY A 9 -12.09 1.66 7.00
C GLY A 9 -12.92 2.78 7.64
N MET A 10 -12.57 3.16 8.86
CA MET A 10 -13.01 4.42 9.44
C MET A 10 -11.91 5.04 10.29
N GLU A 11 -11.95 6.37 10.38
CA GLU A 11 -11.27 7.06 11.46
C GLU A 11 -12.12 6.95 12.73
N LEU A 12 -11.50 6.55 13.84
CA LEU A 12 -12.09 6.66 15.15
C LEU A 12 -11.07 7.29 16.08
N ARG A 13 -11.34 8.53 16.54
CA ARG A 13 -10.47 9.28 17.46
C ARG A 13 -9.03 9.43 16.94
N GLY A 14 -8.87 9.78 15.66
CA GLY A 14 -7.54 9.95 15.05
C GLY A 14 -6.81 8.65 14.72
N ARG A 15 -7.42 7.47 14.92
CA ARG A 15 -6.82 6.18 14.59
C ARG A 15 -7.57 5.48 13.47
N PHE A 16 -6.84 4.71 12.67
CA PHE A 16 -7.41 3.87 11.62
C PHE A 16 -8.01 2.59 12.21
N HIS A 17 -9.29 2.38 11.93
CA HIS A 17 -10.01 1.19 12.34
C HIS A 17 -10.57 0.40 11.14
N LEU A 18 -10.47 -0.93 11.22
CA LEU A 18 -11.20 -1.85 10.34
C LEU A 18 -12.61 -2.01 10.90
N VAL A 19 -13.62 -2.00 10.04
CA VAL A 19 -15.03 -2.04 10.45
C VAL A 19 -15.70 -3.28 9.89
N ASP A 20 -16.30 -4.07 10.80
CA ASP A 20 -17.24 -5.11 10.41
C ASP A 20 -18.67 -4.55 10.41
N ARG A 21 -19.18 -4.24 9.21
CA ARG A 21 -20.56 -3.76 9.04
C ARG A 21 -21.62 -4.85 9.23
N ARG A 22 -21.24 -6.14 9.28
CA ARG A 22 -22.19 -7.25 9.48
C ARG A 22 -22.49 -7.48 10.97
N VAL A 23 -21.59 -7.08 11.86
CA VAL A 23 -21.70 -7.33 13.31
C VAL A 23 -21.68 -6.02 14.08
N ASN A 24 -22.84 -5.36 14.18
CA ASN A 24 -23.10 -4.18 15.04
C ASN A 24 -22.01 -3.08 15.01
N GLY A 25 -21.29 -2.90 13.90
CA GLY A 25 -20.24 -1.89 13.78
C GLY A 25 -19.05 -2.13 14.71
N ARG A 26 -18.72 -3.39 15.06
CA ARG A 26 -17.47 -3.69 15.77
C ARG A 26 -16.29 -3.18 14.94
N THR A 27 -15.34 -2.56 15.63
CA THR A 27 -14.13 -2.03 15.01
C THR A 27 -12.88 -2.70 15.59
N CYS A 28 -11.85 -2.80 14.76
CA CYS A 28 -10.51 -3.23 15.16
C CYS A 28 -9.55 -2.08 14.94
N ASP A 29 -8.76 -1.71 15.95
CA ASP A 29 -7.73 -0.66 15.86
C ASP A 29 -6.56 -1.17 15.00
N ALA A 30 -6.67 -1.01 13.68
CA ALA A 30 -5.64 -1.43 12.73
C ALA A 30 -4.35 -0.65 12.90
N MET A 31 -4.43 0.57 13.41
CA MET A 31 -3.25 1.35 13.75
C MET A 31 -2.39 0.58 14.76
N ARG A 32 -2.97 0.21 15.90
CA ARG A 32 -2.31 -0.54 16.96
C ARG A 32 -1.83 -1.94 16.55
N TYR A 33 -2.67 -2.69 15.84
CA TYR A 33 -2.41 -4.12 15.59
C TYR A 33 -1.68 -4.42 14.29
N MET A 34 -1.40 -3.41 13.46
CA MET A 34 -0.77 -3.63 12.15
C MET A 34 0.31 -2.61 11.87
N LEU A 35 0.00 -1.33 12.00
CA LEU A 35 0.85 -0.27 11.46
C LEU A 35 1.85 0.25 12.50
N ASP A 36 1.46 0.36 13.78
CA ASP A 36 2.37 0.64 14.90
C ASP A 36 3.38 -0.51 15.06
N LEU A 37 2.94 -1.76 14.81
CA LEU A 37 3.80 -2.94 14.67
C LEU A 37 4.69 -2.92 13.41
N ALA A 38 4.66 -1.90 12.57
CA ALA A 38 5.64 -1.74 11.51
C ALA A 38 6.51 -0.49 11.74
N SER A 39 6.33 0.16 12.89
CA SER A 39 7.12 1.31 13.33
C SER A 39 8.34 0.88 14.16
N GLU A 40 9.41 1.68 14.09
CA GLU A 40 10.69 1.47 14.80
C GLU A 40 10.54 1.47 16.33
N GLU A 41 9.46 2.04 16.87
CA GLU A 41 9.27 2.16 18.33
C GLU A 41 8.65 0.90 18.97
N GLU A 42 7.79 0.16 18.24
CA GLU A 42 7.07 -1.00 18.80
C GLU A 42 7.46 -2.35 18.16
N TYR A 43 8.15 -2.36 17.01
CA TYR A 43 8.50 -3.62 16.33
C TYR A 43 10.00 -3.90 16.25
N ASP A 44 10.36 -5.09 16.75
CA ASP A 44 11.71 -5.62 16.86
C ASP A 44 12.23 -6.21 15.52
N LEU A 45 12.05 -5.49 14.40
CA LEU A 45 12.70 -5.87 13.12
C LEU A 45 14.20 -5.53 13.11
N ARG A 46 14.75 -5.10 14.24
CA ARG A 46 16.18 -4.86 14.45
C ARG A 46 17.02 -6.09 14.09
N ASP A 47 16.46 -7.29 14.22
CA ASP A 47 17.12 -8.57 13.91
C ASP A 47 16.80 -9.12 12.51
N VAL A 48 15.98 -8.44 11.70
CA VAL A 48 15.67 -8.85 10.32
C VAL A 48 15.90 -7.69 9.35
N SER A 49 17.17 -7.38 9.12
CA SER A 49 17.67 -6.35 8.19
C SER A 49 17.21 -6.50 6.74
N ASN A 50 16.46 -7.57 6.40
CA ASN A 50 16.17 -7.99 5.03
C ASN A 50 14.66 -8.15 4.77
N VAL A 51 13.80 -7.54 5.58
CA VAL A 51 12.34 -7.68 5.44
C VAL A 51 11.69 -6.33 5.17
N ASP A 52 11.19 -6.15 3.96
CA ASP A 52 10.30 -5.05 3.60
C ASP A 52 8.84 -5.39 3.95
N VAL A 53 8.07 -4.40 4.40
CA VAL A 53 6.63 -4.54 4.68
C VAL A 53 5.83 -3.60 3.78
N LEU A 54 4.93 -4.18 2.98
CA LEU A 54 4.00 -3.46 2.11
C LEU A 54 2.58 -3.62 2.62
N PHE A 55 1.89 -2.50 2.88
CA PHE A 55 0.46 -2.47 3.19
C PHE A 55 -0.34 -2.02 1.98
N VAL A 56 -1.32 -2.82 1.58
CA VAL A 56 -2.25 -2.53 0.49
C VAL A 56 -3.66 -2.41 1.07
N LEU A 57 -4.20 -1.19 1.14
CA LEU A 57 -5.46 -0.87 1.79
C LEU A 57 -6.53 -0.47 0.76
N ASP A 58 -7.38 -1.42 0.39
CA ASP A 58 -8.57 -1.20 -0.44
C ASP A 58 -9.79 -0.87 0.44
N CYS A 59 -9.78 0.32 1.04
CA CYS A 59 -10.82 0.75 1.97
C CYS A 59 -11.06 2.26 2.00
N SER A 60 -12.16 2.66 2.63
CA SER A 60 -12.60 4.04 2.87
C SER A 60 -11.85 4.71 4.00
N TYR A 61 -10.53 4.78 3.87
CA TYR A 61 -9.67 5.60 4.70
C TYR A 61 -8.29 5.64 4.05
N SER A 62 -7.67 6.82 4.03
CA SER A 62 -6.27 6.97 3.69
C SER A 62 -5.52 7.36 4.95
N ILE A 63 -4.42 6.67 5.24
CA ILE A 63 -3.55 7.03 6.35
C ILE A 63 -2.26 7.63 5.84
N THR A 64 -1.75 8.65 6.53
CA THR A 64 -0.38 9.16 6.33
C THR A 64 0.43 8.66 7.53
N TYR A 65 1.41 7.79 7.28
CA TYR A 65 2.28 7.27 8.32
C TYR A 65 3.61 8.03 8.35
N GLY A 66 4.17 8.17 9.54
CA GLY A 66 5.49 8.76 9.76
C GLY A 66 6.64 7.89 9.25
N ASN A 67 7.87 8.36 9.51
CA ASN A 67 9.17 7.97 8.93
C ASN A 67 9.65 6.51 9.11
N THR A 68 8.78 5.52 9.33
CA THR A 68 9.19 4.14 9.60
C THR A 68 8.89 3.21 8.43
N ILE A 69 9.64 2.11 8.34
CA ILE A 69 9.83 1.21 7.18
C ILE A 69 8.52 0.54 6.74
N VAL A 70 7.65 1.32 6.13
CA VAL A 70 6.32 0.92 5.74
C VAL A 70 5.98 1.60 4.42
N GLU A 71 5.95 0.82 3.35
CA GLU A 71 5.33 1.31 2.12
C GLU A 71 3.82 1.06 2.22
N ILE A 72 3.03 2.12 2.18
CA ILE A 72 1.56 2.04 2.25
C ILE A 72 1.00 2.50 0.92
N ILE A 73 0.10 1.70 0.37
CA ILE A 73 -0.75 2.11 -0.73
C ILE A 73 -2.21 2.02 -0.30
N SER A 74 -2.96 3.11 -0.44
CA SER A 74 -4.40 3.12 -0.13
C SER A 74 -5.24 3.52 -1.32
N ALA A 75 -6.46 2.97 -1.39
CA ALA A 75 -7.42 3.25 -2.44
C ALA A 75 -7.78 4.72 -2.56
N THR A 76 -7.83 5.46 -1.43
CA THR A 76 -8.31 6.84 -1.32
C THR A 76 -7.20 7.82 -0.95
N ALA A 77 -7.45 9.12 -1.18
CA ALA A 77 -6.65 10.25 -0.72
C ALA A 77 -7.28 10.92 0.51
N ARG A 78 -6.48 11.61 1.31
CA ARG A 78 -6.91 12.21 2.59
C ARG A 78 -8.02 13.23 2.42
N ASP A 79 -7.93 14.01 1.36
CA ASP A 79 -8.89 15.04 0.97
C ASP A 79 -10.16 14.46 0.32
N ASN A 80 -10.15 13.16 -0.04
CA ASN A 80 -11.31 12.48 -0.60
C ASN A 80 -11.42 11.02 -0.12
N PRO A 81 -11.91 10.81 1.12
CA PRO A 81 -12.03 9.48 1.73
C PRO A 81 -13.18 8.63 1.15
N ARG A 82 -13.86 9.10 0.09
CA ARG A 82 -14.96 8.35 -0.52
C ARG A 82 -14.38 7.18 -1.31
N THR A 83 -14.77 5.96 -0.95
CA THR A 83 -14.59 4.80 -1.82
C THR A 83 -15.63 4.77 -2.92
N ASN A 84 -15.27 4.14 -4.03
CA ASN A 84 -16.16 3.91 -5.14
C ASN A 84 -17.40 3.18 -4.62
N SER A 85 -18.57 3.78 -4.85
CA SER A 85 -19.81 3.02 -4.77
C SER A 85 -19.84 2.08 -5.98
N PRO A 86 -20.32 0.83 -5.84
CA PRO A 86 -20.61 0.00 -7.00
C PRO A 86 -21.40 0.82 -8.04
N PRO A 87 -21.04 0.76 -9.34
CA PRO A 87 -20.36 -0.35 -10.02
C PRO A 87 -18.86 -0.13 -10.32
N ALA A 88 -18.15 0.76 -9.63
CA ALA A 88 -16.78 1.09 -10.03
C ALA A 88 -15.71 0.07 -9.55
N THR A 89 -14.69 -0.13 -10.39
CA THR A 89 -13.59 -1.09 -10.18
C THR A 89 -12.84 -0.80 -8.88
N THR A 90 -12.61 -1.84 -8.07
CA THR A 90 -11.92 -1.73 -6.76
C THR A 90 -10.44 -1.42 -6.95
N PHE A 91 -9.79 -0.91 -5.90
CA PHE A 91 -8.37 -0.60 -5.97
C PHE A 91 -7.52 -1.87 -6.13
N THR A 92 -7.93 -2.96 -5.47
CA THR A 92 -7.31 -4.28 -5.63
C THR A 92 -7.34 -4.76 -7.08
N ASN A 93 -8.48 -4.60 -7.76
CA ASN A 93 -8.60 -5.02 -9.16
C ASN A 93 -7.72 -4.16 -10.08
N LYS A 94 -7.61 -2.85 -9.83
CA LYS A 94 -6.70 -1.98 -10.60
C LYS A 94 -5.23 -2.41 -10.46
N ILE A 95 -4.79 -2.74 -9.25
CA ILE A 95 -3.44 -3.29 -9.01
C ILE A 95 -3.27 -4.60 -9.80
N LEU A 96 -4.25 -5.49 -9.72
CA LEU A 96 -4.20 -6.79 -10.38
C LEU A 96 -4.16 -6.68 -11.91
N ASP A 97 -4.95 -5.79 -12.49
CA ASP A 97 -4.99 -5.55 -13.93
C ASP A 97 -3.67 -4.96 -14.43
N GLU A 98 -3.09 -4.01 -13.70
CA GLU A 98 -1.77 -3.44 -14.01
C GLU A 98 -0.65 -4.48 -13.85
N ALA A 99 -0.72 -5.34 -12.83
CA ALA A 99 0.24 -6.43 -12.65
C ALA A 99 0.17 -7.44 -13.80
N ARG A 100 -1.04 -7.83 -14.23
CA ARG A 100 -1.25 -8.70 -15.39
C ARG A 100 -0.73 -8.07 -16.68
N ARG A 101 -0.99 -6.78 -16.89
CA ARG A 101 -0.50 -6.04 -18.06
C ARG A 101 1.03 -6.07 -18.11
N ARG A 102 1.71 -5.67 -17.01
CA ARG A 102 3.17 -5.69 -16.92
C ARG A 102 3.75 -7.08 -17.13
N HIS A 103 3.12 -8.11 -16.56
CA HIS A 103 3.53 -9.49 -16.79
C HIS A 103 3.39 -9.90 -18.27
N GLY A 104 2.28 -9.55 -18.91
CA GLY A 104 2.05 -9.79 -20.35
C GLY A 104 3.05 -9.04 -21.26
N ASP A 105 3.49 -7.85 -20.83
CA ASP A 105 4.50 -7.04 -21.52
C ASP A 105 5.95 -7.50 -21.24
N GLY A 106 6.13 -8.57 -20.45
CA GLY A 106 7.45 -9.16 -20.18
C GLY A 106 8.28 -8.43 -19.11
N HIS A 107 7.65 -7.64 -18.24
CA HIS A 107 8.36 -7.03 -17.12
C HIS A 107 8.81 -8.10 -16.10
N GLU A 108 10.03 -7.95 -15.59
CA GLU A 108 10.60 -8.87 -14.59
C GLU A 108 10.07 -8.63 -13.18
N TYR A 109 9.73 -7.38 -12.85
CA TYR A 109 9.24 -6.97 -11.54
C TYR A 109 8.28 -5.78 -11.61
N ILE A 110 7.60 -5.52 -10.49
CA ILE A 110 6.77 -4.34 -10.25
C ILE A 110 7.39 -3.55 -9.11
N GLU A 111 7.87 -2.33 -9.40
CA GLU A 111 8.14 -1.34 -8.36
C GLU A 111 6.84 -0.66 -7.94
N ILE A 112 6.55 -0.65 -6.64
CA ILE A 112 5.29 -0.17 -6.09
C ILE A 112 5.06 1.32 -6.35
N ALA A 113 6.08 2.17 -6.15
CA ALA A 113 5.98 3.60 -6.43
C ALA A 113 5.58 3.85 -7.90
N ASN A 114 6.21 3.12 -8.82
CA ASN A 114 5.92 3.22 -10.25
C ASN A 114 4.52 2.71 -10.60
N LEU A 115 4.07 1.64 -9.95
CA LEU A 115 2.69 1.15 -10.09
C LEU A 115 1.69 2.23 -9.64
N VAL A 116 1.93 2.86 -8.49
CA VAL A 116 1.01 3.89 -7.99
C VAL A 116 0.96 5.10 -8.91
N GLU A 117 2.11 5.59 -9.37
CA GLU A 117 2.15 6.70 -10.34
C GLU A 117 1.42 6.34 -11.65
N THR A 118 1.55 5.09 -12.12
CA THR A 118 0.79 4.62 -13.27
C THR A 118 -0.72 4.65 -13.01
N LEU A 119 -1.16 4.16 -11.84
CA LEU A 119 -2.57 4.18 -11.46
C LEU A 119 -3.12 5.60 -11.26
N LYS A 120 -2.31 6.54 -10.75
CA LYS A 120 -2.66 7.97 -10.66
C LYS A 120 -2.81 8.60 -12.04
N ALA A 121 -1.86 8.33 -12.94
CA ALA A 121 -1.86 8.85 -14.31
C ALA A 121 -3.05 8.33 -15.14
N GLN A 122 -3.49 7.10 -14.89
CA GLN A 122 -4.69 6.51 -15.49
C GLN A 122 -6.00 7.19 -15.03
N GLY A 123 -5.95 8.06 -14.01
CA GLY A 123 -6.94 9.08 -13.72
C GLY A 123 -8.40 8.61 -13.73
N THR A 124 -8.89 7.98 -12.66
CA THR A 124 -10.33 7.64 -12.56
C THR A 124 -11.23 8.77 -12.03
N GLY A 125 -10.70 10.01 -11.92
CA GLY A 125 -11.47 11.23 -11.65
C GLY A 125 -12.12 11.38 -10.27
N VAL A 126 -12.35 10.28 -9.52
CA VAL A 126 -13.08 10.32 -8.24
C VAL A 126 -12.20 9.91 -7.05
N ILE A 127 -11.17 9.09 -7.27
CA ILE A 127 -10.32 8.58 -6.19
C ILE A 127 -8.90 8.38 -6.71
N SER A 128 -7.96 9.08 -6.08
CA SER A 128 -6.53 8.95 -6.34
C SER A 128 -5.90 8.07 -5.25
N PRO A 129 -5.10 7.05 -5.60
CA PRO A 129 -4.44 6.25 -4.59
C PRO A 129 -3.39 7.07 -3.84
N THR A 130 -3.33 6.91 -2.53
CA THR A 130 -2.25 7.48 -1.71
C THR A 130 -1.10 6.48 -1.67
N HIS A 131 0.11 7.01 -1.72
CA HIS A 131 1.34 6.27 -1.53
C HIS A 131 2.21 6.99 -0.51
N CYS A 132 2.70 6.25 0.47
CA CYS A 132 3.63 6.74 1.47
C CYS A 132 4.83 5.80 1.53
N LEU A 133 6.03 6.37 1.54
CA LEU A 133 7.30 5.67 1.61
C LEU A 133 8.21 6.40 2.61
N LYS A 134 8.99 5.65 3.39
CA LYS A 134 9.98 6.21 4.31
C LYS A 134 11.04 7.02 3.55
N ILE A 135 11.38 8.20 4.07
CA ILE A 135 12.46 9.03 3.50
C ILE A 135 13.77 8.23 3.52
N GLY A 136 14.44 8.15 2.37
CA GLY A 136 15.69 7.42 2.20
C GLY A 136 15.55 5.92 1.94
N ALA A 137 14.32 5.38 1.95
CA ALA A 137 14.06 3.99 1.54
C ALA A 137 13.85 3.88 0.02
N ALA A 138 14.20 2.72 -0.54
CA ALA A 138 13.78 2.35 -1.88
C ALA A 138 12.35 1.79 -1.86
N SER A 139 11.61 1.94 -2.96
CA SER A 139 10.28 1.35 -3.10
C SER A 139 10.37 -0.18 -3.21
N VAL A 140 9.38 -0.88 -2.67
CA VAL A 140 9.31 -2.35 -2.73
C VAL A 140 9.19 -2.78 -4.19
N CYS A 141 10.01 -3.78 -4.55
CA CYS A 141 9.98 -4.44 -5.85
C CYS A 141 9.43 -5.85 -5.70
N ILE A 142 8.35 -6.17 -6.42
CA ILE A 142 7.71 -7.49 -6.42
C ILE A 142 8.08 -8.22 -7.73
N PRO A 143 8.79 -9.36 -7.69
CA PRO A 143 9.08 -10.13 -8.89
C PRO A 143 7.81 -10.68 -9.54
N LEU A 144 7.72 -10.58 -10.88
CA LEU A 144 6.64 -11.13 -11.70
C LEU A 144 6.97 -12.49 -12.29
N THR A 145 8.27 -12.80 -12.38
CA THR A 145 8.79 -14.11 -12.80
C THR A 145 9.28 -14.87 -11.58
N GLY A 146 9.27 -16.20 -11.64
CA GLY A 146 9.51 -17.08 -10.50
C GLY A 146 10.75 -16.69 -9.68
N VAL A 147 10.63 -16.87 -8.35
CA VAL A 147 11.58 -16.41 -7.33
C VAL A 147 13.01 -16.90 -7.59
N THR A 148 13.78 -16.13 -8.34
CA THR A 148 15.21 -16.01 -8.09
C THR A 148 15.37 -15.07 -6.91
N ALA A 149 16.33 -15.33 -6.01
CA ALA A 149 16.63 -14.39 -4.94
C ALA A 149 17.14 -13.10 -5.59
N ILE A 150 16.23 -12.13 -5.76
CA ILE A 150 16.55 -10.81 -6.26
C ILE A 150 17.02 -10.00 -5.06
N ASP A 151 18.25 -9.50 -5.10
CA ASP A 151 18.72 -8.51 -4.15
C ASP A 151 18.06 -7.16 -4.50
N PRO A 152 17.17 -6.62 -3.65
CA PRO A 152 16.50 -5.36 -3.95
C PRO A 152 17.47 -4.17 -3.96
N THR A 153 18.66 -4.29 -3.36
CA THR A 153 19.65 -3.21 -3.31
C THR A 153 20.36 -2.97 -4.65
N ILE A 154 20.34 -3.96 -5.55
CA ILE A 154 20.91 -3.84 -6.90
C ILE A 154 19.90 -3.37 -7.94
N ILE A 155 18.61 -3.29 -7.59
CA ILE A 155 17.59 -2.71 -8.47
C ILE A 155 17.62 -1.19 -8.31
N PRO A 156 17.99 -0.42 -9.36
CA PRO A 156 17.94 1.02 -9.29
C PRO A 156 16.46 1.46 -9.18
N PRO A 157 16.11 2.35 -8.23
CA PRO A 157 14.75 2.85 -8.13
C PRO A 157 14.38 3.62 -9.40
N SER A 158 13.24 3.32 -10.01
CA SER A 158 12.75 4.07 -11.17
C SER A 158 12.22 5.45 -10.78
N LEU A 159 11.86 5.64 -9.51
CA LEU A 159 11.44 6.91 -8.94
C LEU A 159 12.31 7.26 -7.73
N ARG A 160 12.96 8.44 -7.78
CA ARG A 160 13.63 9.03 -6.63
C ARG A 160 12.78 10.19 -6.11
N ALA A 161 12.52 10.20 -4.80
CA ALA A 161 12.04 11.40 -4.14
C ALA A 161 13.13 12.47 -4.27
N VAL A 162 12.84 13.55 -5.02
CA VAL A 162 13.70 14.73 -5.16
C VAL A 162 13.09 15.88 -4.37
N PHE A 163 13.93 16.62 -3.65
CA PHE A 163 13.57 17.80 -2.86
C PHE A 163 13.59 19.06 -3.73
#